data_AF-A0AAE0PP90-F1
#
_entry.id   AF-A0AAE0PP90-F1
#
_cell.length_a   1.000
_cell.length_b   1.000
_cell.length_c   1.000
_cell.angle_alpha   90.00
_cell.angle_beta   90.00
_cell.angle_gamma   90.00
#
_symmetry.space_group_name_H-M   'P 1'
#
loop_
_entity.id
_entity.type
_entity.pdbx_description
1 polymer ?
#
loop_
_entity_poly.entity_id
_entity_poly.type
_entity_poly.pdbx_seq_one_letter_code
_entity_poly.pdbx_strand_id
1 'polypeptide(L)'
;ILSLDKDTYEQLGLEGKPSLYNHRKPMRYVVTVDLTDKSLVPGKKRYQQVLISLKERLQLTSDFLLTDCHSDQDGHLKAFLSQYTYEKCRPTLSTHSLRDLLCPSLQSSDPQGKSRSCTPELFLEWLGAVNLNISCENSATSFLSTYTCPEPCSSVSQALICTVTGFIPPEDLSALLQELRKYFDAPKFTFWVSLAVHGFVDSPVSWGTTEHGFLKGGENFYNFVCFKNQDYWLHMATGAHDGCPL
;
A
#
# COMPACT_ATOMS: atom_id res chain seq x y z
N ILE A 1 9.89 0.82 -14.64
CA ILE A 1 10.79 1.83 -14.02
C ILE A 1 11.87 1.07 -13.26
N LEU A 2 13.13 1.49 -13.34
CA LEU A 2 14.25 0.86 -12.65
C LEU A 2 14.90 1.89 -11.72
N SER A 3 15.04 1.56 -10.42
CA SER A 3 15.79 2.36 -9.45
C SER A 3 17.15 1.71 -9.22
N LEU A 4 18.20 2.38 -9.68
CA LEU A 4 19.54 1.81 -9.82
C LEU A 4 20.52 2.56 -8.93
N ASP A 5 21.53 1.86 -8.41
CA ASP A 5 22.71 2.54 -7.87
C ASP A 5 23.54 3.17 -8.99
N LYS A 6 24.49 4.01 -8.58
CA LYS A 6 25.36 4.74 -9.50
C LYS A 6 26.11 3.82 -10.47
N ASP A 7 26.73 2.75 -9.95
CA ASP A 7 27.61 1.90 -10.74
C ASP A 7 26.81 1.11 -11.79
N THR A 8 25.65 0.59 -11.39
CA THR A 8 24.71 -0.12 -12.25
C THR A 8 24.16 0.81 -13.34
N TYR A 9 23.79 2.04 -12.98
CA TYR A 9 23.32 3.06 -13.93
C TYR A 9 24.38 3.40 -14.98
N GLU A 10 25.61 3.67 -14.55
CA GLU A 10 26.72 4.02 -15.45
C GLU A 10 27.08 2.87 -16.40
N GLN A 11 27.02 1.62 -15.92
CA GLN A 11 27.27 0.42 -16.74
C GLN A 11 26.17 0.13 -17.77
N LEU A 12 24.89 0.27 -17.39
CA LEU A 12 23.76 0.09 -18.31
C LEU A 12 23.81 1.11 -19.45
N GLY A 13 24.20 2.35 -19.14
CA GLY A 13 24.28 3.46 -20.10
C GLY A 13 22.93 3.78 -20.73
N LEU A 14 21.84 3.64 -19.97
CA LEU A 14 20.50 4.08 -20.33
C LEU A 14 20.24 5.48 -19.81
N GLU A 15 19.42 6.25 -20.53
CA GLU A 15 19.03 7.59 -20.08
C GLU A 15 18.15 7.51 -18.84
N GLY A 16 18.57 8.18 -17.77
CA GLY A 16 17.84 8.28 -16.51
C GLY A 16 18.06 9.62 -15.84
N LYS A 17 17.44 9.81 -14.68
CA LYS A 17 17.57 11.02 -13.87
C LYS A 17 18.08 10.65 -12.48
N PRO A 18 18.87 11.51 -11.81
CA PRO A 18 19.16 11.33 -10.39
C PRO A 18 17.85 11.26 -9.61
N SER A 19 17.73 10.30 -8.70
CA SER A 19 16.58 10.20 -7.79
C SER A 19 16.42 11.49 -6.98
N LEU A 20 15.19 11.82 -6.62
CA LEU A 20 14.88 12.95 -5.72
C LEU A 20 15.47 12.74 -4.32
N TYR A 21 15.72 11.49 -3.93
CA TYR A 21 16.19 11.09 -2.60
C TYR A 21 17.72 10.90 -2.56
N ASN A 22 18.46 11.90 -3.02
CA ASN A 22 19.91 11.89 -3.00
C ASN A 22 20.50 12.77 -1.88
N HIS A 23 21.71 12.43 -1.43
CA HIS A 23 22.53 13.28 -0.57
C HIS A 23 23.38 14.25 -1.42
N ARG A 24 24.44 14.86 -0.87
CA ARG A 24 25.33 15.82 -1.58
C ARG A 24 25.86 15.32 -2.93
N LYS A 25 25.97 14.00 -3.11
CA LYS A 25 26.31 13.36 -4.39
C LYS A 25 25.20 12.38 -4.78
N PRO A 26 24.79 12.34 -6.06
CA PRO A 26 23.78 11.41 -6.52
C PRO A 26 24.34 9.98 -6.51
N MET A 27 23.69 9.10 -5.73
CA MET A 27 24.04 7.69 -5.59
C MET A 27 22.95 6.76 -6.14
N ARG A 28 21.77 7.31 -6.43
CA ARG A 28 20.63 6.59 -7.02
C ARG A 28 20.11 7.32 -8.25
N TYR A 29 19.76 6.54 -9.26
CA TYR A 29 19.24 6.99 -10.54
C TYR A 29 17.98 6.22 -10.92
N VAL A 30 17.01 6.93 -11.46
CA VAL A 30 15.75 6.35 -11.94
C VAL A 30 15.76 6.34 -13.47
N VAL A 31 15.66 5.14 -14.03
CA VAL A 31 15.55 4.89 -15.47
C VAL A 31 14.11 4.50 -15.79
N THR A 32 13.45 5.29 -16.64
CA THR A 32 12.07 5.03 -17.08
C THR A 32 12.07 4.52 -18.50
N VAL A 33 11.63 3.27 -18.66
CA VAL A 33 11.43 2.63 -19.95
C VAL A 33 9.93 2.42 -20.14
N ASP A 34 9.31 3.25 -20.96
CA ASP A 34 7.89 3.13 -21.31
C ASP A 34 7.73 2.10 -22.44
N LEU A 35 7.37 0.87 -22.07
CA LEU A 35 7.17 -0.24 -23.00
C LEU A 35 6.00 -0.02 -23.99
N THR A 36 5.14 0.97 -23.75
CA THR A 36 4.03 1.32 -24.65
C THR A 36 4.41 2.37 -25.71
N ASP A 37 5.59 2.97 -25.57
CA ASP A 37 6.11 3.97 -26.50
C ASP A 37 6.35 3.34 -27.90
N LYS A 38 5.89 4.01 -28.95
CA LYS A 38 6.04 3.59 -30.35
C LYS A 38 7.51 3.41 -30.78
N SER A 39 8.44 4.01 -30.06
CA SER A 39 9.89 3.87 -30.28
C SER A 39 10.48 2.60 -29.67
N LEU A 40 9.75 1.89 -28.80
CA LEU A 40 10.13 0.59 -28.24
C LEU A 40 9.50 -0.61 -28.95
N VAL A 41 9.04 -0.43 -30.18
CA VAL A 41 8.62 -1.54 -31.05
C VAL A 41 9.87 -2.25 -31.62
N PRO A 42 9.86 -3.60 -31.74
CA PRO A 42 10.95 -4.34 -32.38
C PRO A 42 11.40 -3.75 -33.72
N GLY A 43 12.71 -3.64 -33.91
CA GLY A 43 13.33 -3.06 -35.11
C GLY A 43 13.59 -1.55 -35.04
N LYS A 44 13.09 -0.83 -34.03
CA LYS A 44 13.44 0.58 -33.80
C LYS A 44 14.80 0.70 -33.07
N LYS A 45 15.50 1.82 -33.31
CA LYS A 45 16.81 2.10 -32.71
C LYS A 45 16.76 2.10 -31.17
N ARG A 46 15.75 2.73 -30.57
CA ARG A 46 15.60 2.80 -29.11
C ARG A 46 15.33 1.42 -28.51
N TYR A 47 14.48 0.60 -29.14
CA TYR A 47 14.28 -0.80 -28.76
C TYR A 47 15.59 -1.59 -28.73
N GLN A 48 16.38 -1.52 -29.81
CA GLN A 48 17.66 -2.22 -29.90
C GLN A 48 18.65 -1.73 -28.84
N GLN A 49 18.72 -0.43 -28.59
CA GLN A 49 19.57 0.14 -27.53
C GLN A 49 19.21 -0.41 -26.15
N VAL A 50 17.93 -0.41 -25.78
CA VAL A 50 17.47 -0.95 -24.49
C VAL A 50 17.77 -2.44 -24.39
N LEU A 51 17.51 -3.21 -25.45
CA LEU A 51 17.77 -4.65 -25.47
C LEU A 51 19.26 -4.96 -25.28
N ILE A 52 20.15 -4.27 -25.99
CA ILE A 52 21.61 -4.43 -25.87
C ILE A 52 22.07 -4.07 -24.45
N SER A 53 21.57 -2.96 -23.88
CA SER A 53 21.90 -2.57 -22.52
C SER A 53 21.53 -3.65 -21.50
N LEU A 54 20.35 -4.25 -21.61
CA LEU A 54 19.86 -5.25 -20.65
C LEU A 54 20.40 -6.67 -20.89
N LYS A 55 20.78 -7.03 -22.13
CA LYS A 55 21.27 -8.38 -22.46
C LYS A 55 22.79 -8.49 -22.48
N GLU A 56 23.48 -7.49 -23.01
CA GLU A 56 24.91 -7.59 -23.33
C GLU A 56 25.78 -6.78 -22.37
N ARG A 57 25.35 -5.57 -22.00
CA ARG A 57 26.18 -4.70 -21.14
C ARG A 57 26.18 -5.15 -19.69
N LEU A 58 24.99 -5.36 -19.12
CA LEU A 58 24.84 -5.77 -17.74
C LEU A 58 23.73 -6.79 -17.62
N GLN A 59 24.10 -8.03 -17.30
CA GLN A 59 23.14 -9.11 -17.05
C GLN A 59 22.55 -8.96 -15.65
N LEU A 60 21.52 -8.12 -15.55
CA LEU A 60 20.77 -7.96 -14.30
C LEU A 60 19.91 -9.19 -14.04
N THR A 61 20.07 -9.76 -12.85
CA THR A 61 19.22 -10.83 -12.32
C THR A 61 18.57 -10.34 -11.05
N SER A 62 17.29 -10.66 -10.87
CA SER A 62 16.51 -10.23 -9.71
C SER A 62 15.35 -11.20 -9.50
N ASP A 63 14.92 -11.33 -8.25
CA ASP A 63 13.72 -12.04 -7.90
C ASP A 63 12.50 -11.16 -8.15
N PHE A 64 11.49 -11.69 -8.83
CA PHE A 64 10.29 -10.94 -9.20
C PHE A 64 9.06 -11.50 -8.49
N LEU A 65 8.28 -10.62 -7.86
CA LEU A 65 6.88 -10.89 -7.54
C LEU A 65 6.04 -10.58 -8.77
N LEU A 66 5.33 -11.59 -9.27
CA LEU A 66 4.49 -11.49 -10.46
C LEU A 66 3.06 -11.85 -10.09
N THR A 67 2.11 -11.07 -10.59
CA THR A 67 0.68 -11.38 -10.53
C THR A 67 0.08 -11.27 -11.92
N ASP A 68 -0.96 -12.04 -12.16
CA ASP A 68 -1.72 -12.00 -13.39
C ASP A 68 -2.90 -11.04 -13.21
N CYS A 69 -2.76 -9.81 -13.72
CA CYS A 69 -3.81 -8.79 -13.60
C CYS A 69 -4.98 -9.01 -14.59
N HIS A 70 -4.81 -9.86 -15.60
CA HIS A 70 -5.83 -10.20 -16.57
C HIS A 70 -5.74 -11.68 -16.84
N SER A 71 -6.81 -12.44 -16.58
CA SER A 71 -6.86 -13.89 -16.85
C SER A 71 -6.02 -14.25 -18.07
N ASP A 72 -4.86 -14.90 -17.88
CA ASP A 72 -3.94 -15.34 -18.94
C ASP A 72 -4.67 -16.35 -19.85
N GLN A 73 -5.61 -15.85 -20.66
CA GLN A 73 -6.51 -16.67 -21.48
C GLN A 73 -5.69 -17.43 -22.53
N ASP A 74 -4.56 -16.86 -22.93
CA ASP A 74 -3.66 -17.38 -23.96
C ASP A 74 -2.47 -18.19 -23.39
N GLY A 75 -2.30 -18.25 -22.06
CA GLY A 75 -1.26 -19.07 -21.42
C GLY A 75 0.18 -18.57 -21.60
N HIS A 76 0.37 -17.33 -22.05
CA HIS A 76 1.68 -16.76 -22.39
C HIS A 76 2.58 -16.61 -21.17
N LEU A 77 2.02 -16.18 -20.04
CA LEU A 77 2.79 -16.03 -18.81
C LEU A 77 3.28 -17.40 -18.32
N LYS A 78 2.43 -18.43 -18.38
CA LYS A 78 2.82 -19.80 -18.03
C LYS A 78 3.94 -20.34 -18.92
N ALA A 79 3.87 -20.10 -20.23
CA ALA A 79 4.89 -20.54 -21.19
C ALA A 79 6.23 -19.78 -21.02
N PHE A 80 6.18 -18.52 -20.60
CA PHE A 80 7.38 -17.77 -20.25
C PHE A 80 8.00 -18.30 -18.95
N LEU A 81 7.18 -18.45 -17.89
CA LEU A 81 7.63 -18.90 -16.59
C LEU A 81 8.14 -20.34 -16.58
N SER A 82 7.75 -21.20 -17.54
CA SER A 82 8.29 -22.56 -17.63
C SER A 82 9.80 -22.62 -17.92
N GLN A 83 10.40 -21.50 -18.33
CA GLN A 83 11.85 -21.36 -18.55
C GLN A 83 12.61 -21.04 -17.25
N TYR A 84 11.89 -20.77 -16.15
CA TYR A 84 12.45 -20.32 -14.89
C TYR A 84 11.91 -21.14 -13.71
N THR A 85 12.66 -21.17 -12.61
CA THR A 85 12.16 -21.71 -11.34
C THR A 85 11.25 -20.66 -10.70
N TYR A 86 10.02 -21.03 -10.38
CA TYR A 86 9.08 -20.13 -9.69
C TYR A 86 8.25 -20.88 -8.65
N GLU A 87 7.82 -20.14 -7.63
CA GLU A 87 6.89 -20.62 -6.60
C GLU A 87 5.54 -19.93 -6.75
N LYS A 88 4.45 -20.69 -6.57
CA LYS A 88 3.10 -20.12 -6.50
C LYS A 88 2.79 -19.72 -5.08
N CYS A 89 2.88 -18.43 -4.80
CA CYS A 89 2.49 -17.87 -3.52
C CYS A 89 0.99 -17.57 -3.49
N ARG A 90 0.33 -17.85 -2.36
CA ARG A 90 -1.05 -17.39 -2.10
C ARG A 90 -1.02 -16.42 -0.93
N PRO A 91 -1.83 -15.34 -0.97
CA PRO A 91 -1.96 -14.47 0.19
C PRO A 91 -2.41 -15.26 1.43
N THR A 92 -1.82 -14.95 2.56
CA THR A 92 -2.20 -15.54 3.85
C THR A 92 -3.32 -14.71 4.46
N LEU A 93 -4.31 -15.39 5.03
CA LEU A 93 -5.45 -14.79 5.71
C LEU A 93 -5.34 -15.11 7.20
N SER A 94 -5.30 -14.09 8.05
CA SER A 94 -5.47 -14.22 9.48
C SER A 94 -6.70 -13.44 9.95
N THR A 95 -7.38 -13.99 10.95
CA THR A 95 -8.59 -13.39 11.53
C THR A 95 -8.52 -13.42 13.03
N HIS A 96 -8.80 -12.29 13.66
CA HIS A 96 -8.81 -12.13 15.10
C HIS A 96 -10.14 -11.52 15.53
N SER A 97 -10.87 -12.17 16.43
CA SER A 97 -12.08 -11.62 17.03
C SER A 97 -11.73 -11.04 18.39
N LEU A 98 -11.98 -9.74 18.55
CA LEU A 98 -11.85 -9.03 19.81
C LEU A 98 -13.22 -8.96 20.49
N ARG A 99 -13.22 -8.90 21.82
CA ARG A 99 -14.43 -8.76 22.64
C ARG A 99 -14.32 -7.53 23.51
N ASP A 100 -15.46 -6.94 23.82
CA ASP A 100 -15.60 -5.81 24.75
C ASP A 100 -14.67 -4.62 24.42
N LEU A 101 -14.52 -4.34 23.12
CA LEU A 101 -13.62 -3.30 22.61
C LEU A 101 -14.22 -1.92 22.84
N LEU A 102 -13.45 -1.01 23.46
CA LEU A 102 -13.79 0.40 23.47
C LEU A 102 -13.56 1.00 22.09
N CYS A 103 -14.64 1.52 21.50
CA CYS A 103 -14.69 2.02 20.15
C CYS A 103 -15.03 3.52 20.16
N PRO A 104 -14.22 4.39 19.55
CA PRO A 104 -14.54 5.81 19.43
C PRO A 104 -15.80 6.02 18.58
N SER A 105 -16.58 7.04 18.93
CA SER A 105 -17.78 7.44 18.18
C SER A 105 -17.39 8.29 16.98
N LEU A 106 -17.78 7.84 15.79
CA LEU A 106 -17.48 8.52 14.52
C LEU A 106 -18.73 9.17 13.94
N GLN A 107 -18.55 10.33 13.30
CA GLN A 107 -19.59 11.00 12.51
C GLN A 107 -18.98 11.42 11.18
N SER A 108 -19.51 10.89 10.07
CA SER A 108 -18.94 11.13 8.74
C SER A 108 -18.88 12.62 8.38
N SER A 109 -19.88 13.39 8.81
CA SER A 109 -20.04 14.82 8.54
C SER A 109 -19.23 15.75 9.45
N ASP A 110 -18.56 15.24 10.50
CA ASP A 110 -17.80 16.06 11.45
C ASP A 110 -16.31 15.65 11.51
N PRO A 111 -15.54 15.91 10.44
CA PRO A 111 -14.12 15.58 10.41
C PRO A 111 -13.28 16.41 11.39
N GLN A 112 -13.83 17.48 11.98
CA GLN A 112 -13.12 18.34 12.94
C GLN A 112 -13.47 18.02 14.40
N GLY A 113 -14.35 17.05 14.66
CA GLY A 113 -14.76 16.64 16.01
C GLY A 113 -15.48 17.73 16.82
N LYS A 114 -16.07 18.73 16.15
CA LYS A 114 -16.74 19.87 16.82
C LYS A 114 -18.03 19.49 17.51
N SER A 115 -18.68 18.43 17.06
CA SER A 115 -19.94 17.88 17.57
C SER A 115 -19.75 16.71 18.54
N ARG A 116 -18.58 16.63 19.20
CA ARG A 116 -18.20 15.53 20.11
C ARG A 116 -18.16 14.19 19.37
N SER A 117 -17.42 14.13 18.28
CA SER A 117 -17.00 12.88 17.65
C SER A 117 -15.47 12.80 17.62
N CYS A 118 -14.96 11.58 17.56
CA CYS A 118 -13.53 11.36 17.36
C CYS A 118 -13.11 11.90 15.99
N THR A 119 -11.95 12.55 15.93
CA THR A 119 -11.39 13.07 14.68
C THR A 119 -10.77 11.93 13.86
N PRO A 120 -10.67 12.08 12.53
CA PRO A 120 -10.06 11.09 11.66
C PRO A 120 -8.62 10.70 12.07
N GLU A 121 -7.83 11.64 12.57
CA GLU A 121 -6.43 11.41 12.98
C GLU A 121 -6.35 10.53 14.23
N LEU A 122 -7.13 10.86 15.27
CA LEU A 122 -7.19 10.08 16.52
C LEU A 122 -7.78 8.70 16.28
N PHE A 123 -8.75 8.59 15.38
CA PHE A 123 -9.29 7.30 14.97
C PHE A 123 -8.22 6.43 14.28
N LEU A 124 -7.41 7.00 13.38
CA LEU A 124 -6.36 6.26 12.70
C LEU A 124 -5.30 5.74 13.66
N GLU A 125 -4.88 6.56 14.63
CA GLU A 125 -3.97 6.14 15.71
C GLU A 125 -4.56 4.97 16.52
N TRP A 126 -5.81 5.11 16.95
CA TRP A 126 -6.55 4.04 17.65
C TRP A 126 -6.68 2.76 16.85
N LEU A 127 -6.97 2.85 15.55
CA LEU A 127 -7.07 1.70 14.68
C LEU A 127 -5.72 0.95 14.60
N GLY A 128 -4.61 1.70 14.55
CA GLY A 128 -3.26 1.13 14.62
C GLY A 128 -3.00 0.39 15.94
N ALA A 129 -3.35 1.00 17.06
CA ALA A 129 -3.22 0.37 18.38
C ALA A 129 -4.05 -0.92 18.51
N VAL A 130 -5.29 -0.91 18.00
CA VAL A 130 -6.16 -2.09 17.96
C VAL A 130 -5.57 -3.21 17.09
N ASN A 131 -5.04 -2.89 15.91
CA ASN A 131 -4.37 -3.87 15.04
C ASN A 131 -3.11 -4.48 15.68
N LEU A 132 -2.41 -3.73 16.52
CA LEU A 132 -1.25 -4.18 17.28
C LEU A 132 -1.61 -4.86 18.61
N ASN A 133 -2.91 -5.03 18.90
CA ASN A 133 -3.42 -5.59 20.16
C ASN A 133 -2.90 -4.83 21.40
N ILE A 134 -2.78 -3.51 21.30
CA ILE A 134 -2.39 -2.62 22.40
C ILE A 134 -3.63 -2.31 23.24
N SER A 135 -3.54 -2.58 24.55
CA SER A 135 -4.63 -2.30 25.48
C SER A 135 -4.77 -0.79 25.74
N CYS A 136 -6.00 -0.31 25.68
CA CYS A 136 -6.39 1.03 26.11
C CYS A 136 -6.78 1.08 27.60
N GLU A 137 -6.60 -0.02 28.34
CA GLU A 137 -6.82 -0.06 29.77
C GLU A 137 -5.68 0.72 30.44
N ASN A 138 -5.96 1.97 30.80
CA ASN A 138 -5.08 2.83 31.59
C ASN A 138 -4.99 2.31 33.05
N SER A 139 -4.46 1.10 33.19
CA SER A 139 -4.30 0.39 34.45
C SER A 139 -2.84 0.46 34.90
N ALA A 140 -2.61 0.94 36.11
CA ALA A 140 -1.28 1.06 36.70
C ALA A 140 -0.89 -0.23 37.45
N THR A 141 -0.90 -1.38 36.76
CA THR A 141 -0.65 -2.67 37.42
C THR A 141 0.84 -2.98 37.59
N SER A 142 1.66 -2.85 36.54
CA SER A 142 3.11 -3.05 36.59
C SER A 142 3.92 -2.04 35.78
N PHE A 143 3.31 -1.46 34.74
CA PHE A 143 3.80 -0.32 33.96
C PHE A 143 2.60 0.56 33.62
N LEU A 144 2.79 1.88 33.64
CA LEU A 144 1.71 2.83 33.31
C LEU A 144 1.65 3.01 31.79
N SER A 145 0.62 2.46 31.14
CA SER A 145 0.23 2.87 29.80
C SER A 145 -0.66 4.10 29.90
N THR A 146 -0.22 5.24 29.37
CA THR A 146 -1.05 6.45 29.30
C THR A 146 -1.93 6.49 28.05
N TYR A 147 -1.86 5.46 27.20
CA TYR A 147 -2.65 5.37 26.00
C TYR A 147 -4.10 5.01 26.33
N THR A 148 -5.04 5.83 25.89
CA THR A 148 -6.48 5.66 26.14
C THR A 148 -7.28 5.71 24.85
N CYS A 149 -8.44 5.05 24.82
CA CYS A 149 -9.37 5.17 23.71
C CYS A 149 -9.81 6.64 23.54
N PRO A 150 -9.86 7.18 22.30
CA PRO A 150 -10.35 8.53 22.06
C PRO A 150 -11.82 8.70 22.49
N GLU A 151 -12.11 9.80 23.19
CA GLU A 151 -13.47 10.14 23.62
C GLU A 151 -14.22 10.99 22.59
N PRO A 152 -15.56 10.83 22.46
CA PRO A 152 -16.40 9.90 23.20
C PRO A 152 -16.34 8.48 22.64
N CYS A 153 -16.20 7.49 23.51
CA CYS A 153 -16.19 6.08 23.13
C CYS A 153 -17.40 5.28 23.67
N SER A 154 -17.64 4.11 23.08
CA SER A 154 -18.65 3.15 23.52
C SER A 154 -18.10 1.73 23.43
N SER A 155 -18.59 0.84 24.29
CA SER A 155 -18.17 -0.56 24.26
C SER A 155 -18.89 -1.32 23.15
N VAL A 156 -18.12 -2.04 22.35
CA VAL A 156 -18.61 -2.94 21.30
C VAL A 156 -18.32 -4.37 21.73
N SER A 157 -19.37 -5.20 21.77
CA SER A 157 -19.27 -6.58 22.27
C SER A 157 -18.31 -7.46 21.45
N GLN A 158 -18.23 -7.23 20.14
CA GLN A 158 -17.38 -7.99 19.24
C GLN A 158 -16.87 -7.14 18.09
N ALA A 159 -15.57 -7.22 17.81
CA ALA A 159 -14.94 -6.68 16.62
C ALA A 159 -14.19 -7.79 15.88
N LEU A 160 -14.18 -7.72 14.55
CA LEU A 160 -13.43 -8.65 13.69
C LEU A 160 -12.31 -7.88 13.01
N ILE A 161 -11.08 -8.35 13.21
CA ILE A 161 -9.90 -7.92 12.47
C ILE A 161 -9.55 -9.02 11.48
N CYS A 162 -9.35 -8.63 10.23
CA CYS A 162 -8.96 -9.52 9.16
C CYS A 162 -7.72 -8.94 8.47
N THR A 163 -6.65 -9.71 8.43
CA THR A 163 -5.40 -9.31 7.80
C THR A 163 -5.11 -10.26 6.65
N VAL A 164 -4.95 -9.68 5.46
CA VAL A 164 -4.50 -10.40 4.27
C VAL A 164 -3.08 -9.95 3.96
N THR A 165 -2.12 -10.88 3.95
CA THR A 165 -0.71 -10.58 3.68
C THR A 165 -0.26 -11.30 2.42
N GLY A 166 0.29 -10.55 1.48
CA GLY A 166 0.81 -11.09 0.22
C GLY A 166 0.94 -10.01 -0.85
N PHE A 167 1.12 -10.46 -2.10
CA PHE A 167 1.11 -9.59 -3.26
C PHE A 167 -0.31 -9.48 -3.80
N ILE A 168 -1.03 -8.42 -3.41
CA ILE A 168 -2.47 -8.25 -3.66
C ILE A 168 -2.67 -7.25 -4.81
N PRO A 169 -3.35 -7.64 -5.90
CA PRO A 169 -3.67 -6.74 -7.01
C PRO A 169 -4.62 -5.59 -6.59
N PRO A 170 -4.47 -4.39 -7.16
CA PRO A 170 -5.39 -3.27 -6.91
C PRO A 170 -6.85 -3.57 -7.29
N GLU A 171 -7.09 -4.41 -8.29
CA GLU A 171 -8.43 -4.81 -8.74
C GLU A 171 -9.16 -5.60 -7.65
N ASP A 172 -8.46 -6.51 -6.98
CA ASP A 172 -9.00 -7.29 -5.86
C ASP A 172 -9.31 -6.38 -4.65
N LEU A 173 -8.45 -5.38 -4.39
CA LEU A 173 -8.71 -4.35 -3.37
C LEU A 173 -9.94 -3.50 -3.72
N SER A 174 -10.11 -3.13 -4.99
CA SER A 174 -11.28 -2.39 -5.47
C SER A 174 -12.56 -3.22 -5.30
N ALA A 175 -12.52 -4.51 -5.67
CA ALA A 175 -13.63 -5.43 -5.48
C ALA A 175 -13.99 -5.60 -3.99
N LEU A 176 -12.98 -5.77 -3.13
CA LEU A 176 -13.18 -5.85 -1.68
C LEU A 176 -13.82 -4.57 -1.13
N LEU A 177 -13.35 -3.40 -1.53
CA LEU A 177 -13.93 -2.12 -1.12
C LEU A 177 -15.40 -2.00 -1.57
N GLN A 178 -15.73 -2.45 -2.78
CA GLN A 178 -17.12 -2.48 -3.26
C GLN A 178 -18.00 -3.40 -2.40
N GLU A 179 -17.52 -4.59 -2.05
CA GLU A 179 -18.26 -5.51 -1.16
C GLU A 179 -18.43 -4.93 0.25
N LEU A 180 -17.42 -4.24 0.80
CA LEU A 180 -17.54 -3.53 2.08
C LEU A 180 -18.55 -2.39 2.04
N ARG A 181 -18.74 -1.72 0.89
CA ARG A 181 -19.79 -0.70 0.74
C ARG A 181 -21.18 -1.32 0.64
N LYS A 182 -21.33 -2.41 -0.11
CA LYS A 182 -22.59 -3.19 -0.21
C LYS A 182 -22.99 -3.85 1.09
N TYR A 183 -22.05 -4.06 2.01
CA TYR A 183 -22.35 -4.57 3.35
C TYR A 183 -23.46 -3.76 4.05
N PHE A 184 -23.57 -2.46 3.78
CA PHE A 184 -24.59 -1.60 4.37
C PHE A 184 -25.93 -1.54 3.61
N ASP A 185 -26.09 -2.28 2.50
CA ASP A 185 -27.35 -2.36 1.76
C ASP A 185 -28.47 -3.00 2.60
N ALA A 186 -28.10 -3.86 3.55
CA ALA A 186 -28.99 -4.38 4.57
C ALA A 186 -28.78 -3.66 5.91
N PRO A 187 -29.80 -3.51 6.77
CA PRO A 187 -29.63 -2.97 8.10
C PRO A 187 -28.58 -3.73 8.91
N LYS A 188 -27.52 -3.03 9.34
CA LYS A 188 -26.44 -3.55 10.20
C LYS A 188 -26.41 -2.85 11.55
N PHE A 189 -25.81 -3.52 12.53
CA PHE A 189 -25.56 -3.00 13.87
C PHE A 189 -24.36 -2.06 13.93
N THR A 190 -23.31 -2.30 13.12
CA THR A 190 -22.19 -1.37 13.01
C THR A 190 -22.56 -0.17 12.13
N PHE A 191 -21.95 0.97 12.42
CA PHE A 191 -22.12 2.23 11.70
C PHE A 191 -21.01 2.49 10.67
N TRP A 192 -19.91 1.74 10.76
CA TRP A 192 -18.76 1.87 9.87
C TRP A 192 -17.98 0.55 9.75
N VAL A 193 -17.18 0.45 8.69
CA VAL A 193 -16.15 -0.58 8.47
C VAL A 193 -14.87 0.10 8.00
N SER A 194 -13.70 -0.46 8.33
CA SER A 194 -12.40 0.10 7.93
C SER A 194 -11.64 -0.86 7.02
N LEU A 195 -11.02 -0.35 5.97
CA LEU A 195 -10.10 -1.06 5.10
C LEU A 195 -8.76 -0.31 5.09
N ALA A 196 -7.78 -0.86 5.81
CA ALA A 196 -6.41 -0.35 5.86
C ALA A 196 -5.54 -1.16 4.89
N VAL A 197 -4.78 -0.46 4.04
CA VAL A 197 -3.88 -1.06 3.06
C VAL A 197 -2.47 -0.53 3.27
N HIS A 198 -1.55 -1.46 3.50
CA HIS A 198 -0.12 -1.20 3.55
C HIS A 198 0.52 -1.74 2.27
N GLY A 199 1.15 -0.86 1.50
CA GLY A 199 1.97 -1.21 0.35
C GLY A 199 3.39 -1.59 0.73
N PHE A 200 4.15 -2.00 -0.27
CA PHE A 200 5.55 -2.39 -0.12
C PHE A 200 6.42 -1.17 0.16
N VAL A 201 7.23 -1.25 1.21
CA VAL A 201 8.16 -0.17 1.59
C VAL A 201 9.25 0.00 0.52
N ASP A 202 9.65 -1.07 -0.14
CA ASP A 202 10.66 -1.13 -1.20
C ASP A 202 10.11 -0.83 -2.61
N SER A 203 8.92 -0.22 -2.71
CA SER A 203 8.39 0.26 -3.99
C SER A 203 9.25 1.42 -4.51
N PRO A 204 9.75 1.42 -5.75
CA PRO A 204 10.53 2.55 -6.28
C PRO A 204 9.66 3.76 -6.65
N VAL A 205 8.40 3.53 -6.99
CA VAL A 205 7.41 4.54 -7.33
C VAL A 205 6.08 4.11 -6.70
N SER A 206 5.45 5.02 -5.98
CA SER A 206 4.10 4.87 -5.44
C SER A 206 3.27 6.07 -5.86
N TRP A 207 1.96 5.90 -5.99
CA TRP A 207 1.04 7.01 -6.28
C TRP A 207 1.29 7.72 -7.62
N GLY A 208 1.05 6.99 -8.72
CA GLY A 208 1.27 7.53 -10.08
C GLY A 208 2.74 7.47 -10.47
N THR A 209 3.37 8.62 -10.72
CA THR A 209 4.78 8.70 -11.17
C THR A 209 5.74 9.24 -10.11
N THR A 210 5.27 9.44 -8.87
CA THR A 210 6.12 9.97 -7.80
C THR A 210 7.04 8.89 -7.26
N GLU A 211 8.34 9.18 -7.23
CA GLU A 211 9.32 8.32 -6.56
C GLU A 211 8.90 8.15 -5.09
N HIS A 212 9.05 6.94 -4.56
CA HIS A 212 8.73 6.64 -3.17
C HIS A 212 9.99 6.72 -2.31
N GLY A 213 9.92 7.47 -1.23
CA GLY A 213 11.03 7.83 -0.38
C GLY A 213 11.41 6.80 0.65
N PHE A 214 11.51 5.52 0.27
CA PHE A 214 11.85 4.41 1.16
C PHE A 214 12.99 4.76 2.13
N LEU A 215 14.06 5.36 1.61
CA LEU A 215 15.28 5.70 2.35
C LEU A 215 15.10 6.80 3.41
N LYS A 216 13.94 7.45 3.46
CA LYS A 216 13.60 8.49 4.43
C LYS A 216 12.32 8.18 5.21
N GLY A 217 11.89 6.92 5.24
CA GLY A 217 10.66 6.50 5.91
C GLY A 217 9.41 6.77 5.06
N GLY A 218 9.51 6.52 3.75
CA GLY A 218 8.35 6.50 2.86
C GLY A 218 7.30 5.53 3.39
N GLU A 219 6.07 6.04 3.57
CA GLU A 219 4.92 5.23 3.95
C GLU A 219 4.04 5.06 2.72
N ASN A 220 3.73 3.82 2.35
CA ASN A 220 2.76 3.51 1.31
C ASN A 220 1.51 3.00 2.02
N PHE A 221 0.75 3.90 2.63
CA PHE A 221 -0.39 3.53 3.45
C PHE A 221 -1.62 4.38 3.11
N TYR A 222 -2.75 3.71 3.01
CA TYR A 222 -4.04 4.38 2.97
C TYR A 222 -5.09 3.58 3.72
N ASN A 223 -6.09 4.27 4.24
CA ASN A 223 -7.20 3.66 4.94
C ASN A 223 -8.53 4.29 4.53
N PHE A 224 -9.49 3.44 4.20
CA PHE A 224 -10.88 3.83 4.00
C PHE A 224 -11.68 3.54 5.27
N VAL A 225 -12.42 4.53 5.77
CA VAL A 225 -13.50 4.30 6.75
C VAL A 225 -14.81 4.47 6.01
N CYS A 226 -15.52 3.38 5.72
CA CYS A 226 -16.80 3.41 5.02
C CYS A 226 -17.94 3.45 6.03
N PHE A 227 -18.81 4.46 5.92
CA PHE A 227 -19.94 4.66 6.81
C PHE A 227 -21.23 4.06 6.24
N LYS A 228 -22.18 3.74 7.12
CA LYS A 228 -23.50 3.21 6.76
C LYS A 228 -24.28 4.09 5.78
N ASN A 229 -24.06 5.40 5.81
CA ASN A 229 -24.70 6.37 4.92
C ASN A 229 -23.99 6.51 3.56
N GLN A 230 -23.05 5.63 3.22
CA GLN A 230 -22.25 5.62 1.98
C GLN A 230 -21.17 6.72 1.87
N ASP A 231 -21.01 7.56 2.90
CA ASP A 231 -19.86 8.43 3.03
C ASP A 231 -18.59 7.61 3.33
N TYR A 232 -17.42 8.20 3.09
CA TYR A 232 -16.16 7.62 3.52
C TYR A 232 -15.16 8.68 3.98
N TRP A 233 -14.27 8.27 4.89
CA TRP A 233 -13.01 8.96 5.11
C TRP A 233 -11.89 8.24 4.36
N LEU A 234 -10.98 9.02 3.78
CA LEU A 234 -9.75 8.53 3.17
C LEU A 234 -8.57 9.10 3.95
N HIS A 235 -7.85 8.24 4.65
CA HIS A 235 -6.55 8.57 5.20
C HIS A 235 -5.49 8.16 4.20
N MET A 236 -4.55 9.04 3.91
CA MET A 236 -3.33 8.73 3.17
C MET A 236 -2.17 9.13 4.05
N ALA A 237 -1.31 8.17 4.40
CA ALA A 237 -0.05 8.49 5.03
C ALA A 237 1.02 8.46 3.94
N THR A 238 1.71 9.58 3.80
CA THR A 238 2.81 9.76 2.86
C THR A 238 4.06 10.07 3.67
N GLY A 239 5.19 9.50 3.28
CA GLY A 239 6.47 9.88 3.89
C GLY A 239 6.71 11.38 3.72
N ALA A 240 7.55 11.96 4.59
CA ALA A 240 7.82 13.42 4.64
C ALA A 240 8.33 14.03 3.32
N HIS A 241 8.65 13.20 2.34
CA HIS A 241 9.22 13.57 1.05
C HIS A 241 8.48 12.95 -0.14
N ASP A 242 7.38 12.24 0.10
CA ASP A 242 6.59 11.58 -0.94
C ASP A 242 5.50 12.52 -1.46
N GLY A 243 5.11 12.32 -2.72
CA GLY A 243 3.93 13.02 -3.27
C GLY A 243 2.65 12.39 -2.76
N CYS A 244 1.70 13.22 -2.32
CA CYS A 244 0.33 12.80 -2.03
C CYS A 244 -0.55 13.15 -3.24
N PRO A 245 -1.16 12.17 -3.93
CA PRO A 245 -2.09 12.46 -5.02
C PRO A 245 -3.36 13.11 -4.46
N LEU A 246 -3.97 14.01 -5.24
CA LEU A 246 -5.25 14.64 -4.92
C LEU A 246 -6.44 13.71 -5.19
#